data_AF-A0A7S2QBZ1-F1
#
_entry.id   AF-A0A7S2QBZ1-F1
#
_cell.length_a   1.000
_cell.length_b   1.000
_cell.length_c   1.000
_cell.angle_alpha   90.00
_cell.angle_beta   90.00
_cell.angle_gamma   90.00
#
_symmetry.space_group_name_H-M   'P 1'
#
loop_
_entity.id
_entity.type
_entity.pdbx_description
1 polymer ?
#
loop_
_entity_poly.entity_id
_entity_poly.type
_entity_poly.pdbx_seq_one_letter_code
_entity_poly.pdbx_strand_id
1 'polypeptide(L)'
;MCLPGDRVPLDGACAGVGVAAEGGESFGFATAAGVLRRTGEVVSVENLRKRYIPREGDFVVGVVTQRSSEVYKVDIRAPSAAYLPTMAFNAATRKNRPALEVGSLVYARVQSAHPDLDTELSCIDPETKKAWTTGEVLLGELRGGLSFEVPLSAAQRLLDAECFVLDRLGQDFAYELCVGGNGRIWLLAPGARETVLLLQVIKRSFGMTDAQIEVMIQKMVEIFT
;
A
#
# COMPACT_ATOMS: atom_id res chain seq x y z
N MET A 1 10.77 22.67 -1.99
CA MET A 1 10.07 22.50 -0.70
C MET A 1 8.98 23.56 -0.65
N CYS A 2 7.78 23.20 -0.23
CA CYS A 2 6.66 24.12 -0.04
C CYS A 2 6.16 24.05 1.40
N LEU A 3 5.59 25.16 1.86
CA LEU A 3 4.90 25.30 3.13
C LEU A 3 3.40 25.46 2.90
N PRO A 4 2.56 25.17 3.91
CA PRO A 4 1.13 25.43 3.83
C PRO A 4 0.87 26.91 3.51
N GLY A 5 0.07 27.19 2.48
CA GLY A 5 -0.23 28.53 1.98
C GLY A 5 0.63 28.99 0.79
N ASP A 6 1.71 28.27 0.46
CA ASP A 6 2.52 28.58 -0.72
C ASP A 6 1.74 28.32 -2.00
N ARG A 7 1.92 29.19 -3.00
CA ARG A 7 1.35 29.02 -4.34
C ARG A 7 2.08 27.93 -5.11
N VAL A 8 1.32 27.03 -5.70
CA VAL A 8 1.79 25.90 -6.51
C VAL A 8 1.28 26.07 -7.93
N PRO A 9 2.16 26.14 -8.95
CA PRO A 9 1.74 26.21 -10.34
C PRO A 9 1.17 24.85 -10.78
N LEU A 10 -0.08 24.84 -11.24
CA LEU A 10 -0.75 23.66 -11.76
C LEU A 10 -0.56 23.53 -13.26
N ASP A 11 -0.47 24.62 -14.04
CA ASP A 11 -0.17 24.59 -15.48
C ASP A 11 -1.03 23.60 -16.31
N GLY A 12 -2.29 23.37 -15.90
CA GLY A 12 -3.17 22.36 -16.53
C GLY A 12 -3.09 20.95 -15.91
N ALA A 13 -2.22 20.73 -14.94
CA ALA A 13 -2.16 19.52 -14.12
C ALA A 13 -3.25 19.50 -13.05
N CYS A 14 -3.76 18.32 -12.75
CA CYS A 14 -4.69 18.03 -11.67
C CYS A 14 -4.01 18.20 -10.29
N ALA A 15 -4.72 18.82 -9.35
CA ALA A 15 -4.28 18.92 -7.97
C ALA A 15 -4.34 17.55 -7.28
N GLY A 16 -3.18 17.06 -6.85
CA GLY A 16 -3.03 15.83 -6.10
C GLY A 16 -2.94 16.08 -4.59
N VAL A 17 -2.27 15.15 -3.91
CA VAL A 17 -2.10 15.16 -2.45
C VAL A 17 -1.55 16.48 -1.95
N GLY A 18 -2.16 17.06 -0.92
CA GLY A 18 -1.56 18.23 -0.26
C GLY A 18 -1.57 19.50 -1.11
N VAL A 19 -2.30 19.51 -2.24
CA VAL A 19 -2.57 20.70 -3.06
C VAL A 19 -4.07 20.90 -3.11
N ALA A 20 -4.53 22.09 -2.75
CA ALA A 20 -5.91 22.51 -2.97
C ALA A 20 -5.94 23.42 -4.19
N ALA A 21 -6.75 23.08 -5.19
CA ALA A 21 -7.06 23.98 -6.29
C ALA A 21 -8.22 24.89 -5.88
N GLU A 22 -8.05 26.20 -5.98
CA GLU A 22 -9.19 27.13 -6.00
C GLU A 22 -9.70 27.25 -7.45
N GLY A 23 -11.03 27.30 -7.60
CA GLY A 23 -11.70 27.03 -8.87
C GLY A 23 -11.21 27.88 -10.06
N GLY A 24 -10.77 27.19 -11.13
CA GLY A 24 -10.57 27.77 -12.46
C GLY A 24 -9.20 28.43 -12.71
N GLU A 25 -8.32 28.51 -11.72
CA GLU A 25 -7.03 29.18 -11.84
C GLU A 25 -5.88 28.21 -12.15
N SER A 26 -4.86 28.68 -12.88
CA SER A 26 -3.65 27.91 -13.24
C SER A 26 -2.74 27.60 -12.03
N PHE A 27 -3.19 27.91 -10.81
CA PHE A 27 -2.45 27.77 -9.57
C PHE A 27 -3.32 27.17 -8.48
N GLY A 28 -2.70 26.37 -7.62
CA GLY A 28 -3.27 25.88 -6.37
C GLY A 28 -2.46 26.35 -5.18
N PHE A 29 -2.90 25.97 -3.99
CA PHE A 29 -2.19 26.25 -2.74
C PHE A 29 -1.74 24.95 -2.09
N ALA A 30 -0.51 24.92 -1.58
CA ALA A 30 -0.05 23.83 -0.76
C ALA A 30 -0.83 23.83 0.57
N THR A 31 -1.44 22.71 0.92
CA THR A 31 -2.13 22.52 2.22
C THR A 31 -1.25 21.83 3.25
N ALA A 32 -0.06 21.38 2.85
CA ALA A 32 0.88 20.69 3.70
C ALA A 32 2.31 21.11 3.40
N ALA A 33 3.17 21.02 4.42
CA ALA A 33 4.61 21.16 4.22
C ALA A 33 5.17 19.90 3.56
N GLY A 34 6.06 20.06 2.59
CA GLY A 34 6.69 18.93 1.93
C GLY A 34 7.49 19.26 0.67
N VAL A 35 7.75 18.22 -0.12
CA VAL A 35 8.41 18.34 -1.42
C VAL A 35 7.35 18.25 -2.50
N LEU A 36 7.30 19.25 -3.38
CA LEU A 36 6.40 19.21 -4.53
C LEU A 36 6.93 18.18 -5.53
N ARG A 37 6.10 17.20 -5.87
CA ARG A 37 6.38 16.16 -6.85
C ARG A 37 5.30 16.21 -7.94
N ARG A 38 5.75 16.36 -9.19
CA ARG A 38 4.88 16.32 -10.38
C ARG A 38 5.04 14.96 -11.05
N THR A 39 3.99 14.17 -11.02
CA THR A 39 3.94 12.84 -11.64
C THR A 39 2.94 12.90 -12.80
N GLY A 40 3.46 13.05 -14.02
CA GLY A 40 2.64 13.28 -15.21
C GLY A 40 1.76 14.52 -15.06
N GLU A 41 0.45 14.34 -15.17
CA GLU A 41 -0.56 15.41 -15.04
C GLU A 41 -1.01 15.66 -13.61
N VAL A 42 -0.38 15.07 -12.58
CA VAL A 42 -0.77 15.30 -11.18
C VAL A 42 0.35 15.96 -10.41
N VAL A 43 0.02 17.08 -9.75
CA VAL A 43 0.95 17.78 -8.84
C VAL A 43 0.58 17.48 -7.40
N SER A 44 1.50 16.89 -6.66
CA SER A 44 1.29 16.49 -5.27
C SER A 44 2.42 16.97 -4.35
N VAL A 45 2.11 17.14 -3.08
CA VAL A 45 3.06 17.43 -2.01
C VAL A 45 3.37 16.13 -1.30
N GLU A 46 4.60 15.65 -1.48
CA GLU A 46 5.15 14.53 -0.75
C GLU A 46 5.47 14.97 0.68
N ASN A 47 4.86 14.27 1.63
CA ASN A 47 4.83 14.62 3.04
C ASN A 47 5.10 13.36 3.87
N LEU A 48 5.86 13.51 4.94
CA LEU A 48 6.09 12.47 5.95
C LEU A 48 4.86 12.26 6.87
N ARG A 49 3.69 11.98 6.29
CA ARG A 49 2.47 11.72 7.07
C ARG A 49 2.60 10.38 7.77
N LYS A 50 2.17 10.33 9.02
CA LYS A 50 2.10 9.07 9.79
C LYS A 50 0.80 8.30 9.56
N ARG A 51 -0.30 8.98 9.22
CA ARG A 51 -1.62 8.38 9.08
C ARG A 51 -2.02 8.27 7.61
N TYR A 52 -2.47 7.08 7.24
CA TYR A 52 -2.95 6.79 5.89
C TYR A 52 -4.30 7.47 5.65
N ILE A 53 -4.49 8.02 4.46
CA ILE A 53 -5.76 8.57 4.00
C ILE A 53 -6.12 7.80 2.73
N PRO A 54 -7.25 7.06 2.72
CA PRO A 54 -7.62 6.21 1.60
C PRO A 54 -7.88 7.05 0.36
N ARG A 55 -7.43 6.53 -0.78
CA ARG A 55 -7.73 7.08 -2.10
C ARG A 55 -8.15 6.02 -3.06
N GLU A 56 -9.01 6.40 -3.98
CA GLU A 56 -9.41 5.55 -5.08
C GLU A 56 -8.18 5.04 -5.86
N GLY A 57 -8.12 3.74 -6.09
CA GLY A 57 -7.00 3.10 -6.79
C GLY A 57 -5.86 2.62 -5.91
N ASP A 58 -5.79 3.02 -4.63
CA ASP A 58 -4.72 2.56 -3.73
C ASP A 58 -4.86 1.05 -3.44
N PHE A 59 -3.73 0.35 -3.42
CA PHE A 59 -3.66 -1.01 -2.90
C PHE A 59 -3.31 -1.01 -1.41
N VAL A 60 -4.07 -1.76 -0.61
CA VAL A 60 -3.98 -1.75 0.85
C VAL A 60 -4.02 -3.16 1.42
N VAL A 61 -3.28 -3.36 2.52
CA VAL A 61 -3.36 -4.58 3.33
C VAL A 61 -4.20 -4.26 4.56
N GLY A 62 -5.31 -4.97 4.73
CA GLY A 62 -6.25 -4.78 5.82
C GLY A 62 -6.41 -6.02 6.70
N VAL A 63 -6.88 -5.83 7.93
CA VAL A 63 -7.26 -6.93 8.85
C VAL A 63 -8.78 -6.93 9.00
N VAL A 64 -9.42 -8.09 8.83
CA VAL A 64 -10.86 -8.24 9.02
C VAL A 64 -11.18 -8.10 10.51
N THR A 65 -11.97 -7.09 10.86
CA THR A 65 -12.38 -6.82 12.25
C THR A 65 -13.75 -7.38 12.58
N GLN A 66 -14.65 -7.40 11.61
CA GLN A 66 -16.01 -7.90 11.78
C GLN A 66 -16.51 -8.48 10.47
N ARG A 67 -17.30 -9.56 10.58
CA ARG A 67 -17.98 -10.20 9.46
C ARG A 67 -19.48 -9.96 9.55
N SER A 68 -20.07 -9.47 8.46
CA SER A 68 -21.52 -9.45 8.25
C SER A 68 -21.89 -10.39 7.11
N SER A 69 -23.20 -10.59 6.84
CA SER A 69 -23.68 -11.50 5.79
C SER A 69 -23.35 -11.04 4.37
N GLU A 70 -23.17 -9.73 4.17
CA GLU A 70 -22.98 -9.09 2.86
C GLU A 70 -21.69 -8.29 2.75
N VAL A 71 -21.11 -7.88 3.89
CA VAL A 71 -19.95 -6.98 3.95
C VAL A 71 -19.00 -7.38 5.07
N TYR A 72 -17.71 -7.31 4.80
CA TYR A 72 -16.63 -7.43 5.77
C TYR A 72 -16.17 -6.03 6.20
N LYS A 73 -16.03 -5.82 7.50
CA LYS A 73 -15.44 -4.60 8.05
C LYS A 73 -13.93 -4.82 8.22
N VAL A 74 -13.13 -4.00 7.56
CA VAL A 74 -11.68 -4.18 7.46
C VAL A 74 -10.97 -2.95 8.05
N ASP A 75 -10.01 -3.19 8.95
CA ASP A 75 -9.09 -2.16 9.42
C ASP A 75 -7.95 -1.98 8.41
N ILE A 76 -7.92 -0.82 7.77
CA ILE A 76 -6.87 -0.39 6.83
C ILE A 76 -5.96 0.71 7.41
N ARG A 77 -6.01 0.98 8.72
CA ARG A 77 -5.24 2.07 9.38
C ARG A 77 -5.59 3.49 8.90
N ALA A 78 -6.79 3.65 8.35
CA ALA A 78 -7.36 4.95 7.99
C ALA A 78 -8.09 5.59 9.19
N PRO A 79 -8.63 6.82 9.05
CA PRO A 79 -9.51 7.43 10.05
C PRO A 79 -10.77 6.63 10.36
N SER A 80 -11.39 6.07 9.33
CA SER A 80 -12.55 5.20 9.39
C SER A 80 -12.17 3.77 9.00
N ALA A 81 -13.01 2.82 9.40
CA ALA A 81 -12.90 1.45 8.89
C ALA A 81 -13.37 1.42 7.43
N ALA A 82 -12.84 0.46 6.68
CA ALA A 82 -13.27 0.23 5.31
C ALA A 82 -14.19 -0.98 5.22
N TYR A 83 -15.00 -1.00 4.17
CA TYR A 83 -16.03 -2.01 3.95
C TYR A 83 -15.72 -2.77 2.66
N LEU A 84 -15.64 -4.09 2.76
CA LEU A 84 -15.36 -4.99 1.65
C LEU A 84 -16.59 -5.87 1.40
N PRO A 85 -17.38 -5.60 0.34
CA PRO A 85 -18.53 -6.42 0.00
C PRO A 85 -18.11 -7.87 -0.28
N THR A 86 -18.89 -8.84 0.20
CA THR A 86 -18.59 -10.28 -0.02
C THR A 86 -18.63 -10.68 -1.50
N MET A 87 -19.32 -9.90 -2.34
CA MET A 87 -19.35 -10.09 -3.80
C MET A 87 -18.18 -9.42 -4.53
N ALA A 88 -17.40 -8.58 -3.86
CA ALA A 88 -16.28 -7.85 -4.46
C ALA A 88 -14.97 -8.67 -4.45
N PHE A 89 -15.06 -9.98 -4.64
CA PHE A 89 -13.89 -10.86 -4.80
C PHE A 89 -13.88 -11.48 -6.19
N ASN A 90 -12.68 -11.69 -6.71
CA ASN A 90 -12.51 -12.46 -7.94
C ASN A 90 -13.10 -13.88 -7.75
N ALA A 91 -13.90 -14.35 -8.71
CA ALA A 91 -14.68 -15.59 -8.65
C ALA A 91 -15.78 -15.70 -7.55
N ALA A 92 -16.18 -14.61 -6.89
CA ALA A 92 -17.33 -14.64 -5.98
C ALA A 92 -18.64 -14.86 -6.73
N THR A 93 -19.27 -16.01 -6.51
CA THR A 93 -20.64 -16.29 -6.95
C THR A 93 -21.53 -16.52 -5.73
N ARG A 94 -22.87 -16.43 -5.88
CA ARG A 94 -23.80 -16.71 -4.76
C ARG A 94 -23.57 -18.06 -4.07
N LYS A 95 -22.93 -19.02 -4.77
CA LYS A 95 -22.59 -20.36 -4.27
C LYS A 95 -21.18 -20.47 -3.67
N ASN A 96 -20.24 -19.61 -4.08
CA ASN A 96 -18.85 -19.61 -3.61
C ASN A 96 -18.52 -18.27 -2.96
N ARG A 97 -19.06 -18.04 -1.75
CA ARG A 97 -18.75 -16.85 -0.96
C ARG A 97 -17.42 -17.08 -0.24
N PRO A 98 -16.42 -16.19 -0.38
CA PRO A 98 -15.18 -16.30 0.38
C PRO A 98 -15.52 -16.16 1.86
N ALA A 99 -15.14 -17.15 2.66
CA ALA A 99 -15.37 -17.20 4.10
C ALA A 99 -14.12 -16.67 4.82
N LEU A 100 -14.06 -15.34 4.99
CA LEU A 100 -12.99 -14.70 5.76
C LEU A 100 -13.33 -14.73 7.25
N GLU A 101 -12.38 -15.17 8.06
CA GLU A 101 -12.51 -15.13 9.51
C GLU A 101 -12.10 -13.77 10.06
N VAL A 102 -12.59 -13.45 11.27
CA VAL A 102 -12.14 -12.26 11.99
C VAL A 102 -10.67 -12.44 12.37
N GLY A 103 -9.84 -11.45 12.03
CA GLY A 103 -8.39 -11.51 12.17
C GLY A 103 -7.63 -11.90 10.89
N SER A 104 -8.33 -12.38 9.85
CA SER A 104 -7.69 -12.64 8.55
C SER A 104 -7.13 -11.37 7.92
N LEU A 105 -6.00 -11.51 7.23
CA LEU A 105 -5.40 -10.45 6.43
C LEU A 105 -5.95 -10.48 5.01
N VAL A 106 -6.21 -9.32 4.44
CA VAL A 106 -6.76 -9.19 3.08
C VAL A 106 -5.97 -8.12 2.33
N TYR A 107 -5.58 -8.45 1.11
CA TYR A 107 -5.06 -7.50 0.14
C TYR A 107 -6.18 -7.06 -0.80
N ALA A 108 -6.47 -5.77 -0.80
CA ALA A 108 -7.58 -5.19 -1.54
C ALA A 108 -7.19 -3.85 -2.17
N ARG A 109 -7.94 -3.45 -3.18
CA ARG A 109 -7.87 -2.13 -3.80
C ARG A 109 -8.99 -1.25 -3.27
N VAL A 110 -8.71 0.02 -3.03
CA VAL A 110 -9.74 1.00 -2.68
C VAL A 110 -10.54 1.33 -3.94
N GLN A 111 -11.83 1.00 -3.93
CA GLN A 111 -12.74 1.24 -5.05
C GLN A 111 -13.37 2.63 -4.99
N SER A 112 -13.72 3.09 -3.80
CA SER A 112 -14.29 4.41 -3.59
C SER A 112 -13.84 4.94 -2.23
N ALA A 113 -13.35 6.17 -2.21
CA ALA A 113 -12.98 6.87 -0.99
C ALA A 113 -13.45 8.32 -1.09
N HIS A 114 -14.40 8.70 -0.23
CA HIS A 114 -14.87 10.07 -0.10
C HIS A 114 -14.70 10.53 1.36
N PRO A 115 -14.38 11.81 1.63
CA PRO A 115 -14.26 12.31 3.01
C PRO A 115 -15.52 12.13 3.85
N ASP A 116 -16.70 12.21 3.22
CA ASP A 116 -18.01 12.12 3.88
C ASP A 116 -18.66 10.73 3.85
N LEU A 117 -18.07 9.78 3.11
CA LEU A 117 -18.61 8.43 2.96
C LEU A 117 -17.63 7.40 3.51
N ASP A 118 -18.17 6.25 3.86
CA ASP A 118 -17.37 5.10 4.23
C ASP A 118 -16.52 4.62 3.03
N THR A 119 -15.28 4.20 3.30
CA THR A 119 -14.37 3.72 2.25
C THR A 119 -14.76 2.32 1.82
N GLU A 120 -14.93 2.12 0.52
CA GLU A 120 -15.26 0.82 -0.07
C GLU A 120 -14.02 0.17 -0.70
N LEU A 121 -13.84 -1.11 -0.41
CA LEU A 121 -12.76 -1.93 -0.94
C LEU A 121 -13.30 -2.93 -1.97
N SER A 122 -12.43 -3.30 -2.90
CA SER A 122 -12.67 -4.35 -3.87
C SER A 122 -11.43 -5.21 -4.05
N CYS A 123 -11.61 -6.52 -4.11
CA CYS A 123 -10.61 -7.51 -4.52
C CYS A 123 -10.80 -7.91 -5.99
N ILE A 124 -11.43 -7.05 -6.78
CA ILE A 124 -11.57 -7.19 -8.23
C ILE A 124 -10.71 -6.12 -8.88
N ASP A 125 -9.73 -6.53 -9.67
CA ASP A 125 -8.94 -5.60 -10.46
C ASP A 125 -9.59 -5.39 -11.84
N PRO A 126 -9.94 -4.15 -12.22
CA PRO A 126 -10.50 -3.84 -13.54
C PRO A 126 -9.53 -4.11 -14.70
N GLU A 127 -8.21 -4.07 -14.46
CA GLU A 127 -7.18 -4.23 -15.49
C GLU A 127 -6.86 -5.70 -15.79
N THR A 128 -6.85 -6.57 -14.78
CA THR A 128 -6.64 -8.02 -14.93
C THR A 128 -7.90 -8.81 -15.32
N LYS A 129 -8.70 -8.31 -16.27
CA LYS A 129 -9.64 -9.18 -17.03
C LYS A 129 -8.92 -10.31 -17.78
N LYS A 130 -7.58 -10.26 -17.90
CA LYS A 130 -6.70 -11.30 -18.46
C LYS A 130 -6.30 -12.40 -17.47
N ALA A 131 -6.58 -12.26 -16.17
CA ALA A 131 -6.21 -13.26 -15.15
C ALA A 131 -7.14 -14.49 -15.11
N TRP A 132 -8.13 -14.60 -16.01
CA TRP A 132 -8.84 -15.87 -16.20
C TRP A 132 -7.92 -16.97 -16.76
N THR A 133 -6.84 -16.59 -17.47
CA THR A 133 -5.94 -17.54 -18.15
C THR A 133 -4.77 -18.01 -17.27
N THR A 134 -4.30 -17.19 -16.32
CA THR A 134 -3.16 -17.51 -15.45
C THR A 134 -3.55 -18.02 -14.05
N GLY A 135 -4.80 -17.83 -13.61
CA GLY A 135 -5.26 -18.31 -12.29
C GLY A 135 -4.65 -17.56 -11.09
N GLU A 136 -3.81 -16.56 -11.33
CA GLU A 136 -3.19 -15.73 -10.30
C GLU A 136 -4.17 -14.65 -9.86
N VAL A 137 -4.82 -14.90 -8.73
CA VAL A 137 -5.65 -13.90 -8.06
C VAL A 137 -4.71 -13.02 -7.23
N LEU A 138 -4.34 -11.86 -7.78
CA LEU A 138 -3.46 -10.89 -7.11
C LEU A 138 -4.07 -10.30 -5.83
N LEU A 139 -5.40 -10.26 -5.71
CA LEU A 139 -6.13 -9.64 -4.60
C LEU A 139 -6.99 -10.67 -3.85
N GLY A 140 -6.85 -10.76 -2.53
CA GLY A 140 -7.62 -11.71 -1.73
C GLY A 140 -7.11 -11.90 -0.32
N GLU A 141 -7.46 -13.04 0.27
CA GLU A 141 -6.98 -13.41 1.60
C GLU A 141 -5.48 -13.73 1.57
N LEU A 142 -4.73 -13.11 2.47
CA LEU A 142 -3.32 -13.41 2.69
C LEU A 142 -3.22 -14.46 3.79
N ARG A 143 -2.81 -15.67 3.43
CA ARG A 143 -2.74 -16.82 4.34
C ARG A 143 -1.30 -17.07 4.80
N GLY A 144 -1.14 -17.23 6.11
CA GLY A 144 0.18 -17.41 6.71
C GLY A 144 1.01 -16.13 6.70
N GLY A 145 2.32 -16.27 6.82
CA GLY A 145 3.25 -15.14 6.84
C GLY A 145 3.14 -14.27 8.09
N LEU A 146 3.76 -13.10 8.01
CA LEU A 146 3.82 -12.11 9.09
C LEU A 146 3.44 -10.74 8.55
N SER A 147 2.50 -10.07 9.21
CA SER A 147 2.20 -8.67 8.93
C SER A 147 2.98 -7.75 9.86
N PHE A 148 3.51 -6.66 9.31
CA PHE A 148 4.12 -5.61 10.10
C PHE A 148 3.85 -4.22 9.52
N GLU A 149 4.18 -3.22 10.33
CA GLU A 149 3.89 -1.82 10.06
C GLU A 149 5.16 -1.05 9.72
N VAL A 150 5.06 -0.17 8.74
CA VAL A 150 6.12 0.74 8.28
C VAL A 150 5.57 2.15 8.08
N PRO A 151 6.41 3.20 8.10
CA PRO A 151 5.99 4.54 7.70
C PRO A 151 5.42 4.56 6.27
N LEU A 152 4.55 5.52 5.96
CA LEU A 152 3.93 5.58 4.62
C LEU A 152 4.95 5.90 3.52
N SER A 153 5.92 6.78 3.80
CA SER A 153 7.01 7.09 2.86
C SER A 153 7.85 5.85 2.54
N ALA A 154 8.02 4.98 3.53
CA ALA A 154 8.68 3.71 3.40
C ALA A 154 7.90 2.73 2.50
N ALA A 155 6.58 2.63 2.70
CA ALA A 155 5.72 1.82 1.82
C ALA A 155 5.69 2.36 0.38
N GLN A 156 5.67 3.68 0.20
CA GLN A 156 5.75 4.31 -1.12
C GLN A 156 7.06 3.94 -1.84
N ARG A 157 8.21 4.04 -1.17
CA ARG A 157 9.51 3.64 -1.74
C ARG A 157 9.58 2.15 -2.08
N LEU A 158 8.85 1.29 -1.35
CA LEU A 158 8.78 -0.15 -1.64
C LEU A 158 7.81 -0.48 -2.79
N LEU A 159 6.84 0.40 -3.06
CA LEU A 159 5.90 0.29 -4.19
C LEU A 159 6.47 0.88 -5.49
N ASP A 160 7.54 1.68 -5.40
CA ASP A 160 8.24 2.19 -6.57
C ASP A 160 8.81 1.02 -7.41
N ALA A 161 8.70 1.13 -8.74
CA ALA A 161 9.06 0.07 -9.68
C ALA A 161 10.54 -0.36 -9.60
N GLU A 162 11.42 0.56 -9.21
CA GLU A 162 12.86 0.32 -9.05
C GLU A 162 13.21 0.42 -7.57
N CYS A 163 12.98 -0.66 -6.82
CA CYS A 163 13.30 -0.70 -5.40
C CYS A 163 14.55 -1.55 -5.14
N PHE A 164 15.69 -0.88 -5.00
CA PHE A 164 16.99 -1.52 -4.70
C PHE A 164 16.94 -2.52 -3.54
N VAL A 165 16.16 -2.22 -2.50
CA VAL A 165 16.03 -3.10 -1.32
C VAL A 165 15.41 -4.44 -1.71
N LEU A 166 14.34 -4.43 -2.50
CA LEU A 166 13.63 -5.64 -2.90
C LEU A 166 14.46 -6.45 -3.90
N ASP A 167 15.07 -5.77 -4.87
CA ASP A 167 15.93 -6.40 -5.87
C ASP A 167 17.11 -7.13 -5.22
N ARG A 168 17.78 -6.48 -4.26
CA ARG A 168 18.92 -7.07 -3.56
C ARG A 168 18.49 -8.24 -2.67
N LEU A 169 17.35 -8.14 -1.98
CA LEU A 169 16.83 -9.22 -1.14
C LEU A 169 16.38 -10.43 -1.97
N GLY A 170 15.80 -10.21 -3.15
CA GLY A 170 15.32 -11.28 -4.03
C GLY A 170 16.45 -12.13 -4.64
N GLN A 171 17.68 -11.63 -4.63
CA GLN A 171 18.86 -12.39 -5.08
C GLN A 171 19.29 -13.46 -4.06
N ASP A 172 19.12 -13.19 -2.76
CA ASP A 172 19.61 -14.07 -1.68
C ASP A 172 18.50 -14.90 -1.04
N PHE A 173 17.26 -14.38 -1.00
CA PHE A 173 16.14 -14.99 -0.28
C PHE A 173 14.94 -15.18 -1.20
N ALA A 174 14.32 -16.36 -1.13
CA ALA A 174 12.99 -16.58 -1.69
C ALA A 174 11.93 -16.11 -0.69
N TYR A 175 11.08 -15.16 -1.08
CA TYR A 175 9.98 -14.65 -0.27
C TYR A 175 8.85 -14.09 -1.13
N GLU A 176 7.66 -14.01 -0.54
CA GLU A 176 6.50 -13.31 -1.08
C GLU A 176 6.25 -12.07 -0.21
N LEU A 177 5.95 -10.94 -0.86
CA LEU A 177 5.73 -9.66 -0.19
C LEU A 177 4.51 -8.97 -0.79
N CYS A 178 3.58 -8.54 0.06
CA CYS A 178 2.50 -7.64 -0.31
C CYS A 178 2.65 -6.32 0.45
N VAL A 179 2.83 -5.23 -0.29
CA VAL A 179 2.98 -3.89 0.29
C VAL A 179 1.66 -3.14 0.13
N GLY A 180 1.05 -2.74 1.25
CA GLY A 180 -0.08 -1.82 1.24
C GLY A 180 0.40 -0.37 1.32
N GLY A 181 -0.16 0.50 0.48
CA GLY A 181 0.04 1.95 0.54
C GLY A 181 -0.38 2.58 1.87
N ASN A 182 -1.11 1.84 2.69
CA ASN A 182 -1.44 2.17 4.07
C ASN A 182 -0.31 1.92 5.10
N GLY A 183 0.89 1.53 4.65
CA GLY A 183 2.02 1.27 5.53
C GLY A 183 1.91 -0.04 6.30
N ARG A 184 1.04 -0.96 5.84
CA ARG A 184 0.98 -2.34 6.34
C ARG A 184 1.54 -3.26 5.26
N ILE A 185 2.48 -4.09 5.65
CA ILE A 185 3.17 -5.04 4.77
C ILE A 185 2.89 -6.43 5.28
N TRP A 186 2.68 -7.36 4.35
CA TRP A 186 2.64 -8.79 4.60
C TRP A 186 3.84 -9.45 3.94
N LEU A 187 4.50 -10.34 4.67
CA LEU A 187 5.69 -11.05 4.23
C LEU A 187 5.54 -12.53 4.54
N LEU A 188 5.84 -13.38 3.56
CA LEU A 188 5.92 -14.83 3.71
C LEU A 188 7.27 -15.31 3.19
N ALA A 189 8.01 -16.04 4.01
CA ALA A 189 9.23 -16.74 3.58
C ALA A 189 9.14 -18.22 3.99
N PRO A 190 9.92 -19.12 3.36
CA PRO A 190 9.89 -20.56 3.65
C PRO A 190 10.19 -20.91 5.10
N GLY A 191 11.01 -20.10 5.78
CA GLY A 191 11.37 -20.30 7.18
C GLY A 191 11.11 -19.06 8.05
N ALA A 192 10.92 -19.33 9.34
CA ALA A 192 10.64 -18.29 10.33
C ALA A 192 11.85 -17.38 10.57
N ARG A 193 13.07 -17.90 10.45
CA ARG A 193 14.30 -17.12 10.66
C ARG A 193 14.49 -16.09 9.56
N GLU A 194 14.32 -16.52 8.32
CA GLU A 194 14.34 -15.73 7.10
C GLU A 194 13.27 -14.64 7.16
N THR A 195 12.05 -15.00 7.57
CA THR A 195 10.95 -14.03 7.73
C THR A 195 11.33 -12.91 8.71
N VAL A 196 11.92 -13.25 9.86
CA VAL A 196 12.34 -12.26 10.87
C VAL A 196 13.50 -11.38 10.36
N LEU A 197 14.45 -11.97 9.64
CA LEU A 197 15.58 -11.23 9.05
C LEU A 197 15.10 -10.24 8.00
N LEU A 198 14.30 -10.71 7.04
CA LEU A 198 13.69 -9.87 6.00
C LEU A 198 12.89 -8.72 6.62
N LEU A 199 12.08 -8.99 7.64
CA LEU A 199 11.38 -7.96 8.39
C LEU A 199 12.33 -6.93 9.00
N GLN A 200 13.44 -7.36 9.62
CA GLN A 200 14.43 -6.46 10.20
C GLN A 200 15.14 -5.62 9.13
N VAL A 201 15.50 -6.21 7.99
CA VAL A 201 16.10 -5.47 6.87
C VAL A 201 15.13 -4.41 6.37
N ILE A 202 13.88 -4.78 6.07
CA ILE A 202 12.89 -3.84 5.56
C ILE A 202 12.65 -2.71 6.56
N LYS A 203 12.55 -3.01 7.86
CA LYS A 203 12.37 -1.97 8.88
C LYS A 203 13.59 -1.05 9.06
N ARG A 204 14.80 -1.55 8.87
CA ARG A 204 16.05 -0.79 9.07
C ARG A 204 16.52 -0.06 7.81
N SER A 205 16.15 -0.54 6.63
CA SER A 205 16.52 0.09 5.36
C SER A 205 15.96 1.53 5.25
N PHE A 206 14.92 1.84 6.02
CA PHE A 206 14.36 3.18 6.11
C PHE A 206 15.35 4.18 6.71
N GLY A 207 15.73 5.18 5.91
CA GLY A 207 16.69 6.21 6.30
C GLY A 207 18.16 5.84 6.08
N MET A 208 18.44 4.65 5.53
CA MET A 208 19.78 4.25 5.11
C MET A 208 20.01 4.58 3.63
N THR A 209 21.28 4.80 3.27
CA THR A 209 21.71 4.90 1.87
C THR A 209 21.84 3.51 1.25
N ASP A 210 21.82 3.43 -0.07
CA ASP A 210 21.86 2.15 -0.78
C ASP A 210 23.15 1.36 -0.48
N ALA A 211 24.28 2.06 -0.34
CA ALA A 211 25.55 1.45 0.10
C ALA A 211 25.48 0.87 1.53
N GLN A 212 24.76 1.53 2.44
CA GLN A 212 24.56 1.01 3.81
C GLN A 212 23.63 -0.20 3.83
N ILE A 213 22.60 -0.19 2.98
CA ILE A 213 21.66 -1.30 2.82
C ILE A 213 22.41 -2.53 2.31
N GLU A 214 23.27 -2.37 1.31
CA GLU A 214 24.08 -3.46 0.77
C GLU A 214 24.99 -4.09 1.84
N VAL A 215 25.71 -3.27 2.61
CA VAL A 215 26.54 -3.75 3.73
C VAL A 215 25.72 -4.45 4.80
N MET A 216 24.51 -3.96 5.08
CA MET A 216 23.62 -4.58 6.06
C MET A 216 23.12 -5.95 5.58
N ILE A 217 22.71 -6.06 4.32
CA ILE A 217 22.25 -7.33 3.73
C ILE A 217 23.39 -8.34 3.74
N GLN A 218 24.59 -7.93 3.30
CA GLN A 218 25.77 -8.79 3.30
C GLN A 218 26.07 -9.38 4.69
N LYS A 219 26.05 -8.53 5.73
CA LYS A 219 26.25 -8.99 7.12
C LYS A 219 25.16 -9.95 7.58
N MET A 220 23.92 -9.77 7.14
CA MET A 220 22.83 -10.68 7.52
C MET A 220 22.93 -12.03 6.82
N VAL A 221 23.39 -12.07 5.58
CA VAL A 221 23.68 -13.31 4.84
C VAL A 221 24.83 -14.07 5.50
N GLU A 222 25.89 -13.37 5.95
CA GLU A 222 26.99 -13.97 6.71
C GLU A 222 26.54 -14.58 8.04
N ILE A 223 25.57 -13.96 8.74
CA ILE A 223 25.01 -14.52 10.00
C ILE A 223 24.17 -15.78 9.73
N PHE A 224 23.66 -15.93 8.51
CA PHE A 224 22.79 -17.04 8.12
C PHE A 224 23.58 -18.26 7.62
N THR A 225 24.81 -18.06 7.13
CA THR A 225 25.73 -19.10 6.63
C THR A 225 26.51 -19.73 7.77
#